data_AF-A0A820NX47-F1
#
_entry.id   AF-A0A820NX47-F1
#
_cell.length_a   1.000
_cell.length_b   1.000
_cell.length_c   1.000
_cell.angle_alpha   90.00
_cell.angle_beta   90.00
_cell.angle_gamma   90.00
#
_symmetry.space_group_name_H-M   'P 1'
#
loop_
_entity.id
_entity.type
_entity.pdbx_description
1 polymer ?
#
loop_
_entity_poly.entity_id
_entity_poly.type
_entity_poly.pdbx_seq_one_letter_code
_entity_poly.pdbx_strand_id
1 'polypeptide(L)'
;LLSNIYNKLEWDPLPNEGLQAAMLRDIILIQMGINGHNKTREEAHKRFQILLNSNNQNHHSINPNIRAGIYLTAAKTGNQEIFEQLKS
;
A
#
# COMPACT_ATOMS: atom_id res chain seq x y z
N LEU A 1 -11.71 -3.05 15.25
CA LEU A 1 -12.63 -3.27 14.11
C LEU A 1 -11.87 -3.53 12.81
N LEU A 2 -11.03 -2.59 12.36
CA LEU A 2 -10.30 -2.68 11.09
C LEU A 2 -9.27 -3.81 11.03
N SER A 3 -8.66 -4.17 12.16
CA SER A 3 -7.69 -5.28 12.23
C SER A 3 -8.27 -6.63 11.81
N ASN A 4 -9.55 -6.90 12.08
CA ASN A 4 -10.20 -8.15 11.67
C ASN A 4 -10.46 -8.19 10.16
N ILE A 5 -10.66 -7.02 9.54
CA ILE A 5 -10.84 -6.88 8.09
C ILE A 5 -9.46 -6.97 7.42
N TYR A 6 -8.44 -6.30 7.97
CA TYR A 6 -7.05 -6.42 7.54
C TYR A 6 -6.54 -7.86 7.55
N ASN A 7 -6.82 -8.64 8.61
CA ASN A 7 -6.42 -10.05 8.63
C ASN A 7 -7.12 -10.93 7.58
N LYS A 8 -8.24 -10.45 7.00
CA LYS A 8 -8.96 -11.10 5.90
C LYS A 8 -8.57 -10.55 4.52
N LEU A 9 -8.04 -9.34 4.47
CA LEU A 9 -7.64 -8.62 3.26
C LEU A 9 -6.13 -8.42 3.31
N GLU A 10 -5.41 -9.30 2.64
CA GLU A 10 -3.96 -9.22 2.51
C GLU A 10 -3.53 -7.99 1.66
N TRP A 11 -2.28 -7.94 1.24
CA TRP A 11 -1.83 -6.90 0.31
C TRP A 11 -2.21 -7.20 -1.14
N ASP A 12 -2.25 -8.48 -1.51
CA ASP A 12 -2.47 -8.92 -2.89
C ASP A 12 -3.87 -9.54 -3.05
N PRO A 13 -4.49 -9.43 -4.24
CA PRO A 13 -5.82 -9.98 -4.49
C PRO A 13 -5.92 -11.45 -4.12
N LEU A 14 -7.02 -11.81 -3.47
CA LEU A 14 -7.33 -13.21 -3.18
C LEU A 14 -7.95 -13.88 -4.41
N PRO A 15 -7.82 -15.21 -4.57
CA PRO A 15 -8.55 -15.94 -5.60
C PRO A 15 -10.06 -15.66 -5.51
N ASN A 16 -10.68 -15.36 -6.65
CA ASN A 16 -12.10 -15.00 -6.75
C ASN A 16 -12.50 -13.74 -5.98
N GLU A 17 -11.57 -12.81 -5.76
CA GLU A 17 -11.88 -11.51 -5.16
C GLU A 17 -12.84 -10.70 -6.05
N GLY A 18 -13.98 -10.28 -5.47
CA GLY A 18 -14.90 -9.36 -6.12
C GLY A 18 -14.43 -7.90 -6.04
N LEU A 19 -14.93 -7.07 -6.96
CA LEU A 19 -14.57 -5.64 -7.06
C LEU A 19 -14.70 -4.87 -5.72
N GLN A 20 -15.76 -5.15 -4.95
CA GLN A 20 -16.02 -4.48 -3.67
C GLN A 20 -14.93 -4.78 -2.63
N ALA A 21 -14.44 -6.03 -2.58
CA ALA A 21 -13.35 -6.43 -1.69
C ALA A 21 -12.02 -5.80 -2.14
N ALA A 22 -11.77 -5.74 -3.45
CA ALA A 22 -10.59 -5.06 -3.99
C ALA A 22 -10.57 -3.56 -3.66
N MET A 23 -11.71 -2.87 -3.76
CA MET A 23 -11.82 -1.45 -3.36
C MET A 23 -11.67 -1.26 -1.85
N LEU A 24 -12.27 -2.14 -1.05
CA LEU A 24 -12.16 -2.08 0.41
C LEU A 24 -10.71 -2.27 0.88
N ARG A 25 -9.94 -3.11 0.19
CA ARG A 25 -8.52 -3.37 0.51
C ARG A 25 -7.71 -2.09 0.55
N ASP A 26 -7.80 -1.24 -0.47
CA ASP A 26 -7.03 0.01 -0.54
C ASP A 26 -7.37 0.94 0.64
N ILE A 27 -8.67 1.10 0.94
CA ILE A 27 -9.16 1.90 2.07
C ILE A 27 -8.63 1.38 3.41
N ILE A 28 -8.64 0.06 3.60
CA ILE A 28 -8.17 -0.57 4.84
C ILE A 28 -6.65 -0.40 4.98
N LEU A 29 -5.89 -0.59 3.90
CA LEU A 29 -4.42 -0.40 3.91
C LEU A 29 -4.05 1.05 4.27
N ILE A 30 -4.73 2.04 3.68
CA ILE A 30 -4.55 3.46 4.03
C ILE A 30 -4.82 3.68 5.51
N GLN A 31 -5.99 3.24 6.00
CA GLN A 31 -6.39 3.52 7.37
C GLN A 31 -5.45 2.82 8.36
N MET A 32 -5.05 1.58 8.11
CA MET A 32 -4.10 0.87 8.98
C MET A 32 -2.73 1.56 8.99
N GLY A 33 -2.21 1.95 7.82
CA GLY A 33 -0.95 2.66 7.70
C GLY A 33 -0.95 4.01 8.43
N ILE A 34 -1.93 4.87 8.17
CA ILE A 34 -2.01 6.20 8.78
C ILE A 34 -2.16 6.11 10.30
N ASN A 35 -2.93 5.14 10.81
CA ASN A 35 -3.22 5.01 12.26
C ASN A 35 -2.18 4.24 13.07
N GLY A 36 -0.96 4.02 12.56
CA GLY A 36 0.12 3.48 13.40
C GLY A 36 0.34 1.98 13.31
N HIS A 37 -0.29 1.29 12.35
CA HIS A 37 -0.02 -0.13 12.20
C HIS A 37 1.34 -0.36 11.51
N ASN A 38 2.37 -0.64 12.33
CA ASN A 38 3.76 -0.74 11.88
C ASN A 38 3.97 -1.69 10.69
N LYS A 39 3.39 -2.89 10.72
CA LYS A 39 3.50 -3.86 9.61
C LYS A 39 2.97 -3.30 8.29
N THR A 40 1.86 -2.56 8.33
CA THR A 40 1.31 -1.94 7.13
C THR A 40 2.19 -0.79 6.65
N ARG A 41 2.76 0.01 7.56
CA ARG A 41 3.70 1.07 7.20
C ARG A 41 4.96 0.52 6.54
N GLU A 42 5.56 -0.51 7.13
CA GLU A 42 6.77 -1.15 6.60
C GLU A 42 6.55 -1.69 5.18
N GLU A 43 5.46 -2.44 4.99
CA GLU A 43 5.14 -3.00 3.66
C GLU A 43 4.74 -1.92 2.65
N ALA A 44 4.06 -0.84 3.07
CA ALA A 44 3.80 0.33 2.22
C ALA A 44 5.09 0.96 1.72
N HIS A 45 6.06 1.20 2.60
CA HIS A 45 7.35 1.80 2.22
C HIS A 45 8.15 0.88 1.29
N LYS A 46 8.18 -0.42 1.58
CA LYS A 46 8.84 -1.41 0.71
C LYS A 46 8.24 -1.41 -0.70
N ARG A 47 6.91 -1.47 -0.81
CA ARG A 47 6.21 -1.45 -2.11
C ARG A 47 6.35 -0.10 -2.81
N PHE A 48 6.40 1.00 -2.08
CA PHE A 48 6.70 2.32 -2.63
C PHE A 48 8.07 2.36 -3.32
N GLN A 49 9.12 1.82 -2.70
CA GLN A 49 10.44 1.73 -3.34
C GLN A 49 10.44 0.90 -4.63
N ILE A 50 9.63 -0.17 -4.68
CA ILE A 50 9.44 -0.96 -5.91
C ILE A 50 8.74 -0.13 -7.00
N LEU A 51 7.76 0.69 -6.63
CA LEU A 51 7.04 1.57 -7.57
C LEU A 51 7.91 2.70 -8.12
N LEU A 52 8.86 3.23 -7.34
CA LEU A 52 9.77 4.29 -7.80
C LEU A 52 10.81 3.78 -8.80
N ASN A 53 11.25 2.52 -8.66
CA ASN A 53 12.22 1.95 -9.58
C ASN A 53 11.50 1.36 -10.81
N SER A 54 11.21 2.20 -11.80
CA SER A 54 10.53 1.80 -13.04
C SER A 54 11.29 0.73 -13.85
N ASN A 55 12.60 0.57 -13.61
CA ASN A 55 13.42 -0.48 -14.23
C ASN A 55 13.35 -1.81 -13.46
N ASN A 56 12.68 -1.85 -12.31
CA ASN A 56 12.47 -3.07 -11.55
C ASN A 56 11.42 -3.92 -12.24
N GLN A 57 11.77 -5.17 -12.58
CA GLN A 57 10.84 -6.14 -13.18
C GLN A 57 9.60 -6.36 -12.31
N ASN A 58 9.70 -6.10 -11.00
CA ASN A 58 8.60 -6.19 -10.04
C ASN A 58 7.69 -4.94 -10.01
N HIS A 59 7.96 -3.89 -10.77
CA HIS A 59 7.08 -2.72 -10.85
C HIS A 59 5.67 -3.11 -11.34
N HIS A 60 5.59 -4.04 -12.30
CA HIS A 60 4.33 -4.55 -12.84
C HIS A 60 3.62 -5.55 -11.93
N SER A 61 4.26 -6.08 -10.88
CA SER A 61 3.63 -7.03 -9.96
C SER A 61 2.75 -6.36 -8.92
N ILE A 62 2.90 -5.04 -8.70
CA ILE A 62 2.06 -4.28 -7.78
C ILE A 62 0.74 -3.93 -8.45
N ASN A 63 -0.34 -4.49 -7.90
CA ASN A 63 -1.70 -4.24 -8.35
C ASN A 63 -2.01 -2.72 -8.37
N PRO A 64 -2.49 -2.17 -9.50
CA PRO A 64 -2.89 -0.76 -9.60
C PRO A 64 -3.88 -0.30 -8.51
N ASN A 65 -4.79 -1.17 -8.08
CA ASN A 65 -5.86 -0.83 -7.12
C ASN A 65 -5.35 -0.46 -5.73
N ILE A 66 -4.12 -0.84 -5.36
CA ILE A 66 -3.53 -0.54 -4.04
C ILE A 66 -2.46 0.56 -4.11
N ARG A 67 -2.15 1.09 -5.30
CA ARG A 67 -1.07 2.07 -5.47
C ARG A 67 -1.37 3.36 -4.73
N ALA A 68 -2.63 3.81 -4.75
CA ALA A 68 -3.07 4.98 -3.99
C ALA A 68 -2.77 4.79 -2.49
N GLY A 69 -3.11 3.64 -1.93
CA GLY A 69 -2.82 3.33 -0.54
C GLY A 69 -1.34 3.25 -0.21
N ILE A 70 -0.52 2.75 -1.12
CA ILE A 70 0.94 2.74 -0.99
C ILE A 70 1.48 4.19 -0.93
N TYR A 71 1.16 5.01 -1.94
CA TYR A 71 1.66 6.39 -2.03
C TYR A 71 1.20 7.24 -0.85
N LEU A 72 -0.09 7.19 -0.50
CA LEU A 72 -0.65 7.98 0.59
C LEU A 72 -0.08 7.57 1.94
N THR A 73 0.10 6.28 2.18
CA THR A 73 0.69 5.79 3.43
C THR A 73 2.15 6.20 3.53
N ALA A 74 2.95 6.03 2.47
CA ALA A 74 4.34 6.45 2.43
C ALA A 74 4.47 7.97 2.63
N ALA A 75 3.66 8.77 1.94
CA ALA A 75 3.64 10.23 2.09
C ALA A 75 3.31 10.67 3.52
N LYS A 76 2.34 10.00 4.17
CA LYS A 76 1.88 10.38 5.51
C LYS A 76 2.82 9.93 6.64
N THR A 77 3.58 8.86 6.42
CA THR A 77 4.35 8.18 7.48
C THR A 77 5.86 8.17 7.23
N GLY A 78 6.29 8.59 6.05
CA GLY A 78 7.68 8.71 5.64
C GLY A 78 8.39 9.95 6.18
N ASN A 79 9.66 10.06 5.82
CA ASN A 79 10.57 11.13 6.23
C ASN A 79 10.81 12.11 5.06
N GLN A 80 11.75 13.05 5.25
CA GLN A 80 12.13 14.02 4.21
C GLN A 80 12.58 13.35 2.90
N GLU A 81 13.26 12.20 2.98
CA GLU A 81 13.70 11.47 1.79
C GLU A 81 12.52 10.97 0.96
N ILE A 82 11.51 10.37 1.61
CA ILE A 82 10.26 9.95 0.94
C ILE A 82 9.54 11.14 0.31
N PHE A 83 9.54 12.29 0.98
CA PHE A 83 8.95 13.51 0.42
C PHE A 83 9.66 13.96 -0.87
N GLU A 84 11.00 13.98 -0.89
CA GLU A 84 11.74 14.34 -2.12
C GLU A 84 11.51 13.32 -3.24
N GLN A 85 11.45 12.03 -2.91
CA GLN A 85 11.17 10.95 -3.88
C GLN A 85 9.75 11.04 -4.49
N LEU A 86 8.78 11.60 -3.77
CA LEU A 86 7.42 11.83 -4.29
C LEU A 86 7.33 13.03 -5.23
N LYS A 87 8.28 13.96 -5.14
CA LYS A 87 8.31 15.20 -5.91
C LYS A 87 9.00 15.03 -7.27
N SER A 88 9.98 14.13 -7.36
CA SER A 88 10.75 13.83 -8.57
C SER A 88 9.92 13.09 -9.62
#